data_AF-A0A5D0MER1-F1
#
_entry.id   AF-A0A5D0MER1-F1
#
_cell.length_a   1.000
_cell.length_b   1.000
_cell.length_c   1.000
_cell.angle_alpha   90.00
_cell.angle_beta   90.00
_cell.angle_gamma   90.00
#
_symmetry.space_group_name_H-M   'P 1'
#
loop_
_entity.id
_entity.type
_entity.pdbx_description
1 polymer ?
#
loop_
_entity_poly.entity_id
_entity_poly.type
_entity_poly.pdbx_seq_one_letter_code
_entity_poly.pdbx_strand_id
1 'polypeptide(L)'
;MMLLAFYFFFMPQIYHYSKHVSYLSFKNFLQSERADSYNTQKVFQELWKKSEHFLLKIFSLEENDIFDIYTKKIDKLIKTNHFDRLYNLLNDFYNYINYRNELFLINNTLLYFLDFHFRIWDKKNISKGDIQESLSLINYIIEKIEVISLKNKRNSEFNMFIKSLKMHIEYVNYHYKDKFNAYIDYLFQSFSFTLFRNIQLSYSKHNWKNIFPEEWKISKDKIKNKKPIAAAFFDNFTIFINNHFYDMNKELELSIKNIIQGIFDNFEPNLLARLLFFILSQPISDNQILKENIETLIINLKSFELTQFNIDEKNSSQTVKNQIRDYKNISEKNTYEFMRYMFPNLFKPDILNSVINYLKELKNRYQKEPAAYYNIESYINILENMTEKK
;
A
#
# COMPACT_ATOMS: atom_id res chain seq x y z
N MET A 1 21.85 -7.21 37.57
CA MET A 1 22.86 -6.30 38.18
C MET A 1 23.65 -5.47 37.16
N MET A 2 24.10 -6.01 36.02
CA MET A 2 24.85 -5.26 34.99
C MET A 2 24.09 -4.07 34.34
N LEU A 3 22.77 -4.17 34.16
CA LEU A 3 21.94 -3.09 33.61
C LEU A 3 21.77 -1.90 34.57
N LEU A 4 21.74 -2.16 35.88
CA LEU A 4 21.70 -1.13 36.92
C LEU A 4 23.04 -0.40 37.04
N ALA A 5 24.16 -1.13 36.89
CA ALA A 5 25.48 -0.52 36.85
C ALA A 5 25.68 0.37 35.61
N PHE A 6 25.14 -0.01 34.45
CA PHE A 6 25.20 0.84 33.26
C PHE A 6 24.41 2.15 33.45
N TYR A 7 23.22 2.07 34.04
CA TYR A 7 22.39 3.24 34.35
C TYR A 7 23.04 4.15 35.40
N PHE A 8 23.75 3.61 36.40
CA PHE A 8 24.41 4.42 37.42
C PHE A 8 25.80 4.94 37.02
N PHE A 9 26.54 4.26 36.14
CA PHE A 9 27.88 4.71 35.74
C PHE A 9 27.85 5.57 34.48
N PHE A 10 27.09 5.19 33.46
CA PHE A 10 27.17 5.85 32.16
C PHE A 10 26.12 6.93 31.95
N MET A 11 24.92 6.87 32.55
CA MET A 11 23.98 7.98 32.41
C MET A 11 24.45 9.23 33.16
N PRO A 12 25.00 9.16 34.38
CA PRO A 12 25.64 10.32 34.99
C PRO A 12 26.85 10.77 34.19
N GLN A 13 27.66 9.89 33.60
CA GLN A 13 28.75 10.35 32.73
C GLN A 13 28.22 10.99 31.44
N ILE A 14 27.25 10.43 30.74
CA ILE A 14 26.61 11.03 29.56
C ILE A 14 25.90 12.34 29.94
N TYR A 15 25.29 12.42 31.11
CA TYR A 15 24.59 13.59 31.65
C TYR A 15 25.57 14.67 32.12
N HIS A 16 26.67 14.31 32.78
CA HIS A 16 27.71 15.22 33.27
C HIS A 16 28.67 15.64 32.16
N TYR A 17 28.86 14.77 31.16
CA TYR A 17 29.41 15.09 29.85
C TYR A 17 28.42 16.07 29.21
N SER A 18 27.16 15.73 28.89
CA SER A 18 26.19 16.65 28.25
C SER A 18 25.94 17.98 28.99
N LYS A 19 26.13 18.05 30.31
CA LYS A 19 26.08 19.31 31.09
C LYS A 19 27.29 20.23 30.87
N HIS A 20 28.39 19.69 30.35
CA HIS A 20 29.68 20.36 30.13
C HIS A 20 30.27 20.16 28.72
N VAL A 21 29.53 19.53 27.81
CA VAL A 21 30.01 19.04 26.52
C VAL A 21 29.18 19.66 25.44
N SER A 22 29.85 20.49 24.65
CA SER A 22 29.33 21.02 23.41
C SER A 22 28.67 19.90 22.59
N TYR A 23 27.57 20.22 21.91
CA TYR A 23 26.96 19.41 20.84
C TYR A 23 28.01 18.67 19.98
N LEU A 24 29.15 19.34 19.72
CA LEU A 24 30.31 18.82 19.01
C LEU A 24 30.85 17.50 19.57
N SER A 25 30.97 17.35 20.89
CA SER A 25 31.65 16.20 21.51
C SER A 25 30.76 14.95 21.61
N PHE A 26 29.43 15.10 21.70
CA PHE A 26 28.50 13.97 21.54
C PHE A 26 28.42 13.52 20.07
N LYS A 27 28.37 14.47 19.14
CA LYS A 27 28.43 14.21 17.69
C LYS A 27 29.74 13.50 17.31
N ASN A 28 30.87 13.95 17.85
CA ASN A 28 32.18 13.33 17.64
C ASN A 28 32.25 11.91 18.22
N PHE A 29 31.65 11.67 19.39
CA PHE A 29 31.55 10.32 19.95
C PHE A 29 30.76 9.38 19.03
N LEU A 30 29.58 9.81 18.57
CA LEU A 30 28.75 9.02 17.65
C LEU A 30 29.45 8.74 16.31
N GLN A 31 30.27 9.68 15.84
CA GLN A 31 31.04 9.59 14.59
C GLN A 31 32.35 8.80 14.74
N SER A 32 32.88 8.62 15.96
CA SER A 32 34.17 7.97 16.16
C SER A 32 34.16 6.50 15.75
N GLU A 33 35.14 6.08 14.94
CA GLU A 33 35.31 4.68 14.53
C GLU A 33 35.73 3.76 15.68
N ARG A 34 36.19 4.34 16.80
CA ARG A 34 36.64 3.63 18.02
C ARG A 34 35.50 3.25 18.97
N ALA A 35 34.27 3.67 18.71
CA ALA A 35 33.13 3.23 19.48
C ALA A 35 32.84 1.76 19.14
N ASP A 36 33.22 0.83 20.02
CA ASP A 36 32.90 -0.60 19.89
C ASP A 36 31.46 -0.81 19.40
N SER A 37 31.26 -1.77 18.49
CA SER A 37 29.96 -2.02 17.86
C SER A 37 28.81 -2.17 18.86
N TYR A 38 29.10 -2.75 20.02
CA TYR A 38 28.16 -2.92 21.13
C TYR A 38 27.80 -1.60 21.84
N ASN A 39 28.78 -0.72 22.06
CA ASN A 39 28.55 0.59 22.68
C ASN A 39 27.76 1.52 21.73
N THR A 40 28.06 1.45 20.44
CA THR A 40 27.31 2.17 19.40
C THR A 40 25.84 1.74 19.38
N GLN A 41 25.56 0.44 19.39
CA GLN A 41 24.18 -0.07 19.36
C GLN A 41 23.38 0.43 20.57
N LYS A 42 23.93 0.28 21.78
CA LYS A 42 23.26 0.75 23.01
C LYS A 42 22.93 2.23 22.98
N VAL A 43 23.83 3.05 22.43
CA VAL A 43 23.60 4.49 22.35
C VAL A 43 22.45 4.81 21.39
N PHE A 44 22.40 4.18 20.21
CA PHE A 44 21.24 4.34 19.32
C PHE A 44 19.96 3.84 19.96
N GLN A 45 20.00 2.68 20.63
CA GLN A 45 18.85 2.15 21.34
C GLN A 45 18.31 3.15 22.38
N GLU A 46 19.20 3.77 23.18
CA GLU A 46 18.80 4.78 24.15
C GLU A 46 18.28 6.06 23.49
N LEU A 47 18.86 6.51 22.38
CA LEU A 47 18.36 7.67 21.63
C LEU A 47 16.97 7.42 21.06
N TRP A 48 16.75 6.25 20.45
CA TRP A 48 15.46 5.90 19.85
C TRP A 48 14.35 5.70 20.90
N LYS A 49 14.68 5.35 22.14
CA LYS A 49 13.70 5.34 23.24
C LYS A 49 13.16 6.72 23.62
N LYS A 50 13.86 7.81 23.31
CA LYS A 50 13.49 9.16 23.77
C LYS A 50 12.66 9.90 22.73
N SER A 51 11.54 10.51 23.12
CA SER A 51 10.75 11.33 22.21
C SER A 51 11.55 12.51 21.63
N GLU A 52 11.14 13.00 20.46
CA GLU A 52 11.70 14.19 19.81
C GLU A 52 11.86 15.37 20.79
N HIS A 53 10.79 15.68 21.55
CA HIS A 53 10.81 16.77 22.54
C HIS A 53 11.93 16.60 23.58
N PHE A 54 12.19 15.36 24.03
CA PHE A 54 13.26 15.08 24.98
C PHE A 54 14.64 15.30 24.33
N LEU A 55 14.84 14.79 23.11
CA LEU A 55 16.10 14.93 22.37
C LEU A 55 16.46 16.39 22.14
N LEU A 56 15.50 17.20 21.70
CA LEU A 56 15.71 18.62 21.45
C LEU A 56 15.96 19.39 22.75
N LYS A 57 15.17 19.16 23.80
CA LYS A 57 15.24 19.94 25.05
C LYS A 57 16.48 19.62 25.88
N ILE A 58 16.91 18.35 25.92
CA ILE A 58 18.00 17.90 26.81
C ILE A 58 19.34 17.88 26.09
N PHE A 59 19.36 17.47 24.82
CA PHE A 59 20.60 17.29 24.07
C PHE A 59 20.80 18.32 22.95
N SER A 60 19.80 19.16 22.67
CA SER A 60 19.81 20.07 21.50
C SER A 60 20.10 19.31 20.20
N LEU A 61 19.51 18.12 20.07
CA LEU A 61 19.63 17.26 18.90
C LEU A 61 18.28 17.13 18.20
N GLU A 62 18.29 17.36 16.89
CA GLU A 62 17.15 17.04 16.03
C GLU A 62 17.20 15.56 15.60
N GLU A 63 16.03 14.98 15.30
CA GLU A 63 15.96 13.58 14.83
C GLU A 63 16.81 13.37 13.55
N ASN A 64 16.85 14.36 12.66
CA ASN A 64 17.65 14.35 11.43
C ASN A 64 19.16 14.22 11.72
N ASP A 65 19.69 14.95 12.72
CA ASP A 65 21.11 14.87 13.09
C ASP A 65 21.50 13.46 13.55
N ILE A 66 20.65 12.85 14.36
CA ILE A 66 20.87 11.49 14.88
C ILE A 66 20.76 10.49 13.72
N PHE A 67 19.78 10.67 12.85
CA PHE A 67 19.55 9.81 11.71
C PHE A 67 20.67 9.87 10.68
N ASP A 68 21.26 11.04 10.42
CA ASP A 68 22.41 11.18 9.53
C ASP A 68 23.65 10.40 10.00
N ILE A 69 23.83 10.26 11.32
CA ILE A 69 24.92 9.44 11.87
C ILE A 69 24.54 7.96 11.81
N TYR A 70 23.27 7.64 12.08
CA TYR A 70 22.73 6.29 11.95
C TYR A 70 22.90 5.74 10.53
N THR A 71 22.50 6.50 9.51
CA THR A 71 22.57 6.09 8.09
C THR A 71 24.00 5.82 7.65
N LYS A 72 24.98 6.65 8.05
CA LYS A 72 26.41 6.41 7.79
C LYS A 72 26.90 5.09 8.37
N LYS A 73 26.40 4.68 9.53
CA LYS A 73 26.76 3.38 10.12
C LYS A 73 26.09 2.23 9.40
N ILE A 74 24.81 2.34 9.06
CA ILE A 74 24.10 1.37 8.23
C ILE A 74 24.83 1.18 6.89
N ASP A 75 25.22 2.28 6.23
CA ASP A 75 26.00 2.27 4.99
C ASP A 75 27.29 1.47 5.11
N LYS A 76 28.05 1.73 6.18
CA LYS A 76 29.31 1.02 6.44
C LYS A 76 29.05 -0.48 6.60
N LEU A 77 28.02 -0.87 7.35
CA LEU A 77 27.67 -2.28 7.59
C LEU A 77 27.20 -3.00 6.31
N ILE A 78 26.36 -2.35 5.51
CA ILE A 78 25.94 -2.88 4.20
C ILE A 78 27.15 -3.06 3.28
N LYS A 79 28.06 -2.07 3.20
CA LYS A 79 29.27 -2.13 2.37
C LYS A 79 30.21 -3.26 2.79
N THR A 80 30.35 -3.47 4.09
CA THR A 80 31.26 -4.47 4.69
C THR A 80 30.62 -5.84 4.92
N ASN A 81 29.36 -6.04 4.51
CA ASN A 81 28.60 -7.29 4.67
C ASN A 81 28.44 -7.77 6.13
N HIS A 82 28.39 -6.85 7.09
CA HIS A 82 28.15 -7.17 8.51
C HIS A 82 26.65 -7.12 8.84
N PHE A 83 25.91 -8.12 8.33
CA PHE A 83 24.45 -8.17 8.37
C PHE A 83 23.88 -8.50 9.77
N ASP A 84 24.62 -9.24 10.60
CA ASP A 84 24.31 -9.47 12.02
C ASP A 84 24.19 -8.17 12.82
N ARG A 85 25.17 -7.28 12.65
CA ARG A 85 25.20 -5.95 13.30
C ARG A 85 24.19 -5.00 12.69
N LEU A 86 23.95 -5.12 11.39
CA LEU A 86 22.95 -4.35 10.67
C LEU A 86 21.56 -4.65 11.23
N TYR A 87 21.19 -5.93 11.32
CA TYR A 87 19.92 -6.38 11.88
C TYR A 87 19.68 -5.78 13.27
N ASN A 88 20.67 -5.84 14.15
CA ASN A 88 20.57 -5.28 15.50
C ASN A 88 20.26 -3.78 15.52
N LEU A 89 20.94 -2.97 14.69
CA LEU A 89 20.67 -1.53 14.59
C LEU A 89 19.31 -1.22 13.97
N LEU A 90 18.89 -1.99 12.97
CA LEU A 90 17.58 -1.86 12.35
C LEU A 90 16.47 -2.22 13.36
N ASN A 91 16.71 -3.24 14.20
CA ASN A 91 15.71 -3.76 15.13
C ASN A 91 15.47 -2.75 16.25
N ASP A 92 16.53 -2.12 16.76
CA ASP A 92 16.41 -1.03 17.71
C ASP A 92 15.60 0.15 17.13
N PHE A 93 15.85 0.54 15.87
CA PHE A 93 15.03 1.58 15.23
C PHE A 93 13.56 1.15 15.07
N TYR A 94 13.32 -0.05 14.56
CA TYR A 94 11.97 -0.60 14.36
C TYR A 94 11.16 -0.63 15.66
N ASN A 95 11.75 -1.10 16.77
CA ASN A 95 11.07 -1.21 18.05
C ASN A 95 10.62 0.15 18.63
N TYR A 96 11.26 1.25 18.20
CA TYR A 96 10.96 2.60 18.70
C TYR A 96 10.46 3.56 17.61
N ILE A 97 10.08 3.04 16.45
CA ILE A 97 9.62 3.84 15.32
C ILE A 97 8.37 4.65 15.66
N ASN A 98 7.48 4.14 16.53
CA ASN A 98 6.27 4.84 16.96
C ASN A 98 6.55 6.06 17.87
N TYR A 99 7.78 6.25 18.32
CA TYR A 99 8.19 7.44 19.09
C TYR A 99 8.75 8.55 18.21
N ARG A 100 8.88 8.31 16.90
CA ARG A 100 9.41 9.27 15.94
C ARG A 100 8.32 10.17 15.40
N ASN A 101 8.72 11.35 14.95
CA ASN A 101 7.83 12.26 14.26
C ASN A 101 7.41 11.68 12.89
N GLU A 102 6.13 11.75 12.54
CA GLU A 102 5.61 11.19 11.28
C GLU A 102 6.25 11.86 10.04
N LEU A 103 6.47 13.18 10.08
CA LEU A 103 7.11 13.90 8.98
C LEU A 103 8.58 13.52 8.84
N PHE A 104 9.27 13.29 9.97
CA PHE A 104 10.64 12.77 9.95
C PHE A 104 10.71 11.40 9.26
N LEU A 105 9.77 10.49 9.56
CA LEU A 105 9.72 9.15 8.96
C LEU A 105 9.45 9.16 7.46
N ILE A 106 8.54 10.03 7.00
CA ILE A 106 8.03 10.03 5.61
C ILE A 106 8.93 10.83 4.64
N ASN A 107 9.69 11.80 5.17
CA ASN A 107 10.59 12.64 4.38
C ASN A 107 11.87 11.86 3.98
N ASN A 108 13.06 12.38 4.26
CA ASN A 108 14.31 11.77 3.85
C ASN A 108 14.53 10.35 4.41
N THR A 109 13.97 10.04 5.59
CA THR A 109 14.12 8.73 6.25
C THR A 109 13.64 7.58 5.37
N LEU A 110 12.47 7.71 4.74
CA LEU A 110 11.94 6.68 3.84
C LEU A 110 12.85 6.44 2.64
N LEU A 111 13.42 7.48 2.04
CA LEU A 111 14.36 7.34 0.92
C LEU A 111 15.61 6.55 1.31
N TYR A 112 16.15 6.79 2.50
CA TYR A 112 17.28 6.00 3.01
C TYR A 112 16.91 4.54 3.21
N PHE A 113 15.74 4.23 3.78
CA PHE A 113 15.30 2.84 3.95
C PHE A 113 15.01 2.14 2.62
N LEU A 114 14.46 2.84 1.63
CA LEU A 114 14.26 2.31 0.28
C LEU A 114 15.61 2.01 -0.42
N ASP A 115 16.60 2.87 -0.22
CA ASP A 115 17.96 2.65 -0.75
C ASP A 115 18.69 1.52 -0.02
N PHE A 116 18.58 1.43 1.31
CA PHE A 116 19.08 0.28 2.08
C PHE A 116 18.41 -1.02 1.61
N HIS A 117 17.09 -1.00 1.44
CA HIS A 117 16.32 -2.13 0.95
C HIS A 117 16.86 -2.63 -0.40
N PHE A 118 17.04 -1.73 -1.37
CA PHE A 118 17.62 -2.07 -2.68
C PHE A 118 19.02 -2.67 -2.56
N ARG A 119 19.91 -2.02 -1.81
CA ARG A 119 21.31 -2.47 -1.67
C ARG A 119 21.44 -3.82 -0.95
N ILE A 120 20.57 -4.13 -0.01
CA ILE A 120 20.53 -5.45 0.66
C ILE A 120 19.92 -6.49 -0.28
N TRP A 121 18.81 -6.17 -0.95
CA TRP A 121 18.17 -7.05 -1.93
C TRP A 121 19.14 -7.45 -3.04
N ASP A 122 19.97 -6.52 -3.53
CA ASP A 122 20.96 -6.78 -4.57
C ASP A 122 22.05 -7.78 -4.10
N LYS A 123 22.25 -7.91 -2.79
CA LYS A 123 23.21 -8.82 -2.17
C LYS A 123 22.63 -10.20 -1.83
N LYS A 124 21.36 -10.47 -2.13
CA LYS A 124 20.67 -11.74 -1.78
C LYS A 124 21.35 -13.02 -2.29
N ASN A 125 22.23 -12.92 -3.31
CA ASN A 125 22.99 -14.05 -3.85
C ASN A 125 24.28 -14.37 -3.06
N ILE A 126 24.67 -13.53 -2.09
CA ILE A 126 25.97 -13.60 -1.39
C ILE A 126 25.90 -14.40 -0.08
N SER A 127 24.78 -14.35 0.64
CA SER A 127 24.53 -15.12 1.88
C SER A 127 23.02 -15.21 2.13
N LYS A 128 22.51 -16.37 2.56
CA LYS A 128 21.06 -16.62 2.65
C LYS A 128 20.43 -16.32 4.02
N GLY A 129 21.19 -16.34 5.11
CA GLY A 129 20.66 -16.17 6.48
C GLY A 129 20.48 -14.70 6.86
N ASP A 130 21.54 -14.08 7.36
CA ASP A 130 21.52 -12.72 7.93
C ASP A 130 21.04 -11.62 6.94
N ILE A 131 21.25 -11.82 5.64
CA ILE A 131 20.77 -10.91 4.59
C ILE A 131 19.24 -10.93 4.53
N GLN A 132 18.63 -12.11 4.60
CA GLN A 132 17.18 -12.27 4.53
C GLN A 132 16.52 -11.66 5.77
N GLU A 133 17.09 -11.86 6.96
CA GLU A 133 16.58 -11.26 8.20
C GLU A 133 16.67 -9.73 8.16
N SER A 134 17.81 -9.18 7.72
CA SER A 134 17.98 -7.74 7.57
C SER A 134 17.01 -7.16 6.53
N LEU A 135 16.82 -7.83 5.39
CA LEU A 135 15.90 -7.41 4.34
C LEU A 135 14.45 -7.42 4.84
N SER A 136 14.03 -8.50 5.51
CA SER A 136 12.71 -8.61 6.12
C SER A 136 12.46 -7.52 7.16
N LEU A 137 13.47 -7.17 7.96
CA LEU A 137 13.34 -6.10 8.94
C LEU A 137 13.23 -4.72 8.31
N ILE A 138 13.94 -4.44 7.20
CA ILE A 138 13.74 -3.20 6.45
C ILE A 138 12.33 -3.16 5.83
N ASN A 139 11.82 -4.29 5.32
CA ASN A 139 10.42 -4.35 4.86
C ASN A 139 9.47 -3.94 5.98
N TYR A 140 9.61 -4.52 7.18
CA TYR A 140 8.76 -4.14 8.31
C TYR A 140 8.88 -2.66 8.69
N ILE A 141 10.06 -2.06 8.57
CA ILE A 141 10.23 -0.62 8.78
C ILE A 141 9.46 0.18 7.72
N ILE A 142 9.63 -0.14 6.43
CA ILE A 142 8.93 0.53 5.31
C ILE A 142 7.41 0.37 5.44
N GLU A 143 6.93 -0.85 5.69
CA GLU A 143 5.51 -1.14 5.91
C GLU A 143 4.95 -0.34 7.09
N LYS A 144 5.73 -0.18 8.16
CA LYS A 144 5.32 0.62 9.32
C LYS A 144 5.21 2.10 8.97
N ILE A 145 6.16 2.65 8.22
CA ILE A 145 6.12 4.03 7.71
C ILE A 145 4.91 4.21 6.79
N GLU A 146 4.64 3.24 5.92
CA GLU A 146 3.46 3.22 5.05
C GLU A 146 2.17 3.29 5.87
N VAL A 147 1.99 2.40 6.85
CA VAL A 147 0.80 2.39 7.71
C VAL A 147 0.64 3.69 8.51
N ILE A 148 1.73 4.28 9.00
CA ILE A 148 1.71 5.58 9.66
C ILE A 148 1.22 6.66 8.68
N SER A 149 1.77 6.69 7.47
CA SER A 149 1.39 7.66 6.44
C SER A 149 -0.07 7.50 5.98
N LEU A 150 -0.60 6.27 5.93
CA LEU A 150 -1.99 5.97 5.60
C LEU A 150 -2.98 6.43 6.68
N LYS A 151 -2.62 6.26 7.97
CA LYS A 151 -3.48 6.61 9.11
C LYS A 151 -3.65 8.12 9.29
N ASN A 152 -2.66 8.90 8.87
CA ASN A 152 -2.65 10.35 9.10
C ASN A 152 -3.91 11.00 8.48
N LYS A 153 -4.49 11.96 9.22
CA LYS A 153 -5.71 12.68 8.83
C LYS A 153 -5.49 13.61 7.63
N ARG A 154 -4.25 13.98 7.34
CA ARG A 154 -3.87 14.85 6.23
C ARG A 154 -3.41 14.01 5.05
N ASN A 155 -3.89 14.38 3.87
CA ASN A 155 -3.51 13.71 2.62
C ASN A 155 -2.05 13.93 2.23
N SER A 156 -1.40 14.95 2.79
CA SER A 156 -0.03 15.33 2.43
C SER A 156 0.98 14.23 2.70
N GLU A 157 0.83 13.49 3.78
CA GLU A 157 1.80 12.53 4.31
C GLU A 157 1.83 11.26 3.45
N PHE A 158 0.67 10.69 3.13
CA PHE A 158 0.63 9.58 2.17
C PHE A 158 1.08 10.01 0.76
N ASN A 159 0.75 11.24 0.34
CA ASN A 159 1.27 11.78 -0.91
C ASN A 159 2.80 11.93 -0.90
N MET A 160 3.40 12.35 0.22
CA MET A 160 4.85 12.40 0.38
C MET A 160 5.46 11.00 0.34
N PHE A 161 4.84 10.01 0.99
CA PHE A 161 5.26 8.61 0.90
C PHE A 161 5.32 8.14 -0.56
N ILE A 162 4.25 8.38 -1.33
CA ILE A 162 4.18 7.99 -2.74
C ILE A 162 5.20 8.75 -3.59
N LYS A 163 5.44 10.04 -3.31
CA LYS A 163 6.50 10.82 -3.99
C LYS A 163 7.89 10.25 -3.71
N SER A 164 8.21 9.93 -2.45
CA SER A 164 9.48 9.31 -2.09
C SER A 164 9.66 7.95 -2.75
N LEU A 165 8.60 7.12 -2.75
CA LEU A 165 8.61 5.84 -3.46
C LEU A 165 8.86 6.03 -4.96
N LYS A 166 8.20 7.01 -5.58
CA LYS A 166 8.41 7.33 -7.00
C LYS A 166 9.83 7.77 -7.31
N MET A 167 10.38 8.69 -6.52
CA MET A 167 11.77 9.13 -6.67
C MET A 167 12.75 7.95 -6.60
N HIS A 168 12.52 7.01 -5.67
CA HIS A 168 13.34 5.81 -5.57
C HIS A 168 13.26 4.92 -6.81
N ILE A 169 12.06 4.68 -7.32
CA ILE A 169 11.85 3.87 -8.53
C ILE A 169 12.55 4.50 -9.74
N GLU A 170 12.41 5.82 -9.92
CA GLU A 170 13.07 6.54 -11.01
C GLU A 170 14.59 6.43 -10.90
N TYR A 171 15.14 6.58 -9.70
CA TYR A 171 16.56 6.39 -9.41
C TYR A 171 17.02 4.97 -9.77
N VAL A 172 16.30 3.93 -9.32
CA VAL A 172 16.66 2.53 -9.64
C VAL A 172 16.54 2.24 -11.13
N ASN A 173 15.50 2.75 -11.81
CA ASN A 173 15.33 2.57 -13.25
C ASN A 173 16.48 3.21 -14.05
N TYR A 174 16.91 4.40 -13.64
CA TYR A 174 17.97 5.14 -14.31
C TYR A 174 19.35 4.51 -14.10
N HIS A 175 19.67 4.08 -12.87
CA HIS A 175 21.00 3.59 -12.51
C HIS A 175 21.17 2.06 -12.60
N TYR A 176 20.07 1.28 -12.52
CA TYR A 176 20.10 -0.19 -12.39
C TYR A 176 19.03 -0.86 -13.29
N LYS A 177 19.01 -0.47 -14.57
CA LYS A 177 17.99 -0.87 -15.53
C LYS A 177 17.84 -2.39 -15.71
N ASP A 178 18.94 -3.13 -15.59
CA ASP A 178 19.00 -4.59 -15.69
C ASP A 178 18.32 -5.30 -14.51
N LYS A 179 18.34 -4.67 -13.33
CA LYS A 179 17.76 -5.20 -12.08
C LYS A 179 16.37 -4.65 -11.79
N PHE A 180 15.99 -3.56 -12.45
CA PHE A 180 14.79 -2.79 -12.20
C PHE A 180 13.53 -3.66 -12.09
N ASN A 181 13.22 -4.47 -13.12
CA ASN A 181 11.97 -5.23 -13.13
C ASN A 181 11.87 -6.22 -11.97
N ALA A 182 12.94 -6.94 -11.67
CA ALA A 182 12.95 -7.94 -10.59
C ALA A 182 12.87 -7.29 -9.20
N TYR A 183 13.52 -6.14 -9.02
CA TYR A 183 13.47 -5.39 -7.76
C TYR A 183 12.12 -4.73 -7.54
N ILE A 184 11.59 -4.06 -8.56
CA ILE A 184 10.32 -3.34 -8.46
C ILE A 184 9.16 -4.31 -8.27
N ASP A 185 9.18 -5.47 -8.93
CA ASP A 185 8.20 -6.51 -8.66
C ASP A 185 8.23 -6.90 -7.17
N TYR A 186 9.40 -7.25 -6.62
CA TYR A 186 9.54 -7.57 -5.19
C TYR A 186 9.05 -6.46 -4.25
N LEU A 187 9.47 -5.22 -4.49
CA LEU A 187 9.09 -4.06 -3.68
C LEU A 187 7.58 -3.79 -3.73
N PHE A 188 6.97 -3.86 -4.92
CA PHE A 188 5.55 -3.56 -5.09
C PHE A 188 4.64 -4.67 -4.59
N GLN A 189 5.09 -5.92 -4.57
CA GLN A 189 4.34 -6.99 -3.92
C GLN A 189 4.15 -6.70 -2.42
N SER A 190 5.21 -6.31 -1.70
CA SER A 190 5.11 -5.94 -0.27
C SER A 190 4.32 -4.64 -0.05
N PHE A 191 4.62 -3.59 -0.82
CA PHE A 191 3.91 -2.30 -0.72
C PHE A 191 2.41 -2.44 -0.98
N SER A 192 2.01 -3.04 -2.11
CA SER A 192 0.60 -3.15 -2.45
C SER A 192 -0.17 -4.08 -1.50
N PHE A 193 0.45 -5.15 -1.03
CA PHE A 193 -0.13 -6.00 0.01
C PHE A 193 -0.41 -5.20 1.30
N THR A 194 0.56 -4.41 1.76
CA THR A 194 0.40 -3.57 2.96
C THR A 194 -0.66 -2.51 2.78
N LEU A 195 -0.68 -1.83 1.62
CA LEU A 195 -1.67 -0.82 1.27
C LEU A 195 -3.09 -1.37 1.37
N PHE A 196 -3.37 -2.47 0.69
CA PHE A 196 -4.73 -3.03 0.64
C PHE A 196 -5.16 -3.58 2.00
N ARG A 197 -4.28 -4.28 2.71
CA ARG A 197 -4.57 -4.77 4.08
C ARG A 197 -4.94 -3.65 5.05
N ASN A 198 -4.43 -2.44 4.82
CA ASN A 198 -4.59 -1.30 5.72
C ASN A 198 -5.49 -0.20 5.18
N ILE A 199 -6.15 -0.43 4.03
CA ILE A 199 -6.88 0.62 3.32
C ILE A 199 -8.02 1.23 4.12
N GLN A 200 -8.67 0.44 4.97
CA GLN A 200 -9.74 0.93 5.85
C GLN A 200 -9.28 2.01 6.84
N LEU A 201 -7.99 2.06 7.18
CA LEU A 201 -7.44 3.08 8.08
C LEU A 201 -7.48 4.50 7.49
N SER A 202 -7.64 4.58 6.16
CA SER A 202 -7.57 5.78 5.34
C SER A 202 -8.93 6.48 5.15
N TYR A 203 -10.00 5.95 5.75
CA TYR A 203 -11.39 6.24 5.41
C TYR A 203 -11.68 7.73 5.16
N SER A 204 -12.24 8.00 3.98
CA SER A 204 -12.73 9.30 3.45
C SER A 204 -11.76 10.49 3.44
N LYS A 205 -10.49 10.31 3.80
CA LYS A 205 -9.52 11.41 3.89
C LYS A 205 -8.86 11.68 2.54
N HIS A 206 -8.41 10.62 1.87
CA HIS A 206 -7.51 10.70 0.71
C HIS A 206 -8.23 10.92 -0.63
N ASN A 207 -7.75 11.87 -1.43
CA ASN A 207 -8.17 12.01 -2.84
C ASN A 207 -7.38 11.04 -3.72
N TRP A 208 -7.72 9.75 -3.61
CA TRP A 208 -7.03 8.63 -4.24
C TRP A 208 -6.76 8.79 -5.74
N LYS A 209 -7.63 9.47 -6.48
CA LYS A 209 -7.52 9.70 -7.93
C LYS A 209 -6.18 10.31 -8.36
N ASN A 210 -5.62 11.17 -7.52
CA ASN A 210 -4.43 11.98 -7.85
C ASN A 210 -3.18 11.56 -7.07
N ILE A 211 -3.27 10.49 -6.27
CA ILE A 211 -2.16 10.04 -5.41
C ILE A 211 -1.17 9.22 -6.21
N PHE A 212 -1.67 8.26 -6.99
CA PHE A 212 -0.82 7.34 -7.74
C PHE A 212 -0.40 7.95 -9.07
N PRO A 213 0.89 7.82 -9.44
CA PRO A 213 1.36 8.19 -10.77
C PRO A 213 0.64 7.42 -11.88
N GLU A 214 0.39 8.08 -13.01
CA GLU A 214 -0.32 7.47 -14.14
C GLU A 214 0.38 6.20 -14.62
N GLU A 215 1.70 6.16 -14.64
CA GLU A 215 2.49 4.99 -15.02
C GLU A 215 2.27 3.75 -14.14
N TRP A 216 1.76 3.92 -12.91
CA TRP A 216 1.50 2.82 -11.96
C TRP A 216 0.08 2.30 -12.02
N LYS A 217 -0.87 3.14 -12.45
CA LYS A 217 -2.28 2.77 -12.53
C LYS A 217 -2.48 1.57 -13.44
N ILE A 218 -3.37 0.67 -13.06
CA ILE A 218 -3.77 -0.51 -13.79
C ILE A 218 -4.48 -0.07 -15.07
N SER A 219 -4.06 -0.65 -16.19
CA SER A 219 -4.77 -0.61 -17.48
C SER A 219 -4.60 -1.95 -18.20
N LYS A 220 -5.50 -2.26 -19.13
CA LYS A 220 -5.45 -3.49 -19.94
C LYS A 220 -4.09 -3.68 -20.60
N ASP A 221 -3.54 -2.63 -21.20
CA ASP A 221 -2.24 -2.68 -21.88
C ASP A 221 -1.08 -2.91 -20.91
N LYS A 222 -1.12 -2.32 -19.70
CA LYS A 222 -0.06 -2.52 -18.70
C LYS A 222 -0.06 -3.94 -18.15
N ILE A 223 -1.23 -4.53 -17.92
CA ILE A 223 -1.36 -5.93 -17.51
C ILE A 223 -0.89 -6.86 -18.64
N LYS A 224 -1.33 -6.63 -19.88
CA LYS A 224 -0.90 -7.41 -21.05
C LYS A 224 0.63 -7.35 -21.28
N ASN A 225 1.22 -6.18 -21.08
CA ASN A 225 2.66 -5.96 -21.19
C ASN A 225 3.43 -6.33 -19.91
N LYS A 226 2.78 -6.98 -18.93
CA LYS A 226 3.37 -7.43 -17.66
C LYS A 226 4.17 -6.33 -16.95
N LYS A 227 3.62 -5.11 -16.89
CA LYS A 227 4.24 -4.02 -16.13
C LYS A 227 4.20 -4.37 -14.65
N PRO A 228 5.36 -4.43 -13.96
CA PRO A 228 5.47 -5.05 -12.63
C PRO A 228 4.58 -4.38 -11.59
N ILE A 229 4.53 -3.04 -11.59
CA ILE A 229 3.72 -2.27 -10.63
C ILE A 229 2.22 -2.52 -10.83
N ALA A 230 1.73 -2.40 -12.06
CA ALA A 230 0.31 -2.62 -12.36
C ALA A 230 -0.12 -4.07 -12.06
N ALA A 231 0.76 -5.05 -12.36
CA ALA A 231 0.54 -6.45 -12.03
C ALA A 231 0.43 -6.66 -10.51
N ALA A 232 1.41 -6.17 -9.74
CA ALA A 232 1.39 -6.27 -8.28
C ALA A 232 0.16 -5.61 -7.64
N PHE A 233 -0.26 -4.44 -8.13
CA PHE A 233 -1.51 -3.83 -7.68
C PHE A 233 -2.73 -4.70 -7.99
N PHE A 234 -2.84 -5.22 -9.21
CA PHE A 234 -3.98 -6.05 -9.58
C PHE A 234 -4.04 -7.35 -8.77
N ASP A 235 -2.91 -8.04 -8.61
CA ASP A 235 -2.82 -9.31 -7.89
C ASP A 235 -3.19 -9.14 -6.42
N ASN A 236 -2.56 -8.18 -5.72
CA ASN A 236 -2.82 -7.95 -4.31
C ASN A 236 -4.21 -7.34 -4.05
N PHE A 237 -4.74 -6.55 -5.00
CA PHE A 237 -6.12 -6.09 -4.92
C PHE A 237 -7.10 -7.27 -5.01
N THR A 238 -6.87 -8.20 -5.92
CA THR A 238 -7.72 -9.39 -6.09
C THR A 238 -7.68 -10.27 -4.84
N ILE A 239 -6.49 -10.52 -4.27
CA ILE A 239 -6.32 -11.25 -3.01
C ILE A 239 -7.07 -10.55 -1.88
N PHE A 240 -6.94 -9.22 -1.78
CA PHE A 240 -7.60 -8.43 -0.75
C PHE A 240 -9.13 -8.53 -0.84
N ILE A 241 -9.71 -8.34 -2.03
CA ILE A 241 -11.16 -8.44 -2.21
C ILE A 241 -11.65 -9.84 -1.88
N ASN A 242 -10.93 -10.88 -2.32
CA ASN A 242 -11.30 -12.27 -2.01
C ASN A 242 -11.33 -12.54 -0.50
N ASN A 243 -10.34 -12.05 0.24
CA ASN A 243 -10.24 -12.26 1.68
C ASN A 243 -11.30 -11.51 2.50
N HIS A 244 -11.92 -10.47 1.95
CA HIS A 244 -12.90 -9.64 2.66
C HIS A 244 -14.30 -9.72 2.07
N PHE A 245 -14.52 -10.60 1.09
CA PHE A 245 -15.80 -10.73 0.39
C PHE A 245 -16.98 -10.95 1.34
N TYR A 246 -16.81 -11.83 2.34
CA TYR A 246 -17.84 -12.18 3.31
C TYR A 246 -17.99 -11.17 4.46
N ASP A 247 -16.93 -10.43 4.78
CA ASP A 247 -16.89 -9.44 5.88
C ASP A 247 -17.19 -8.02 5.38
N MET A 248 -17.80 -7.92 4.20
CA MET A 248 -18.10 -6.64 3.58
C MET A 248 -19.06 -5.79 4.40
N ASN A 249 -18.61 -4.57 4.69
CA ASN A 249 -19.42 -3.54 5.31
C ASN A 249 -19.31 -2.24 4.49
N LYS A 250 -20.21 -1.30 4.76
CA LYS A 250 -20.28 -0.02 4.04
C LYS A 250 -18.97 0.77 4.05
N GLU A 251 -18.20 0.71 5.14
CA GLU A 251 -16.93 1.44 5.25
C GLU A 251 -15.85 0.84 4.34
N LEU A 252 -15.80 -0.48 4.30
CA LEU A 252 -14.90 -1.22 3.44
C LEU A 252 -15.26 -1.06 1.95
N GLU A 253 -16.56 -1.11 1.62
CA GLU A 253 -17.05 -0.86 0.25
C GLU A 253 -16.64 0.53 -0.26
N LEU A 254 -16.80 1.56 0.57
CA LEU A 254 -16.39 2.93 0.23
C LEU A 254 -14.87 3.05 0.09
N SER A 255 -14.10 2.38 0.94
CA SER A 255 -12.63 2.33 0.83
C SER A 255 -12.19 1.69 -0.49
N ILE A 256 -12.85 0.59 -0.88
CA ILE A 256 -12.61 -0.12 -2.14
C ILE A 256 -12.98 0.76 -3.34
N LYS A 257 -14.16 1.39 -3.33
CA LYS A 257 -14.57 2.30 -4.39
C LYS A 257 -13.56 3.43 -4.60
N ASN A 258 -13.10 4.02 -3.49
CA ASN A 258 -12.16 5.13 -3.51
C ASN A 258 -10.80 4.72 -4.05
N ILE A 259 -10.26 3.57 -3.63
CA ILE A 259 -8.97 3.11 -4.15
C ILE A 259 -9.06 2.69 -5.61
N ILE A 260 -10.18 2.10 -6.06
CA ILE A 260 -10.38 1.75 -7.46
C ILE A 260 -10.21 3.00 -8.33
N GLN A 261 -10.79 4.12 -7.92
CA GLN A 261 -10.63 5.41 -8.63
C GLN A 261 -9.17 5.92 -8.65
N GLY A 262 -8.35 5.51 -7.70
CA GLY A 262 -6.94 5.88 -7.62
C GLY A 262 -6.03 5.00 -8.45
N ILE A 263 -6.27 3.67 -8.45
CA ILE A 263 -5.35 2.70 -9.05
C ILE A 263 -5.78 2.21 -10.43
N PHE A 264 -7.04 2.36 -10.84
CA PHE A 264 -7.50 1.94 -12.18
C PHE A 264 -7.66 3.16 -13.09
N ASP A 265 -6.97 3.13 -14.24
CA ASP A 265 -6.99 4.22 -15.22
C ASP A 265 -8.06 4.04 -16.29
N ASN A 266 -8.93 5.03 -16.46
CA ASN A 266 -10.02 5.05 -17.45
C ASN A 266 -11.03 3.88 -17.33
N PHE A 267 -11.34 3.46 -16.10
CA PHE A 267 -12.36 2.45 -15.79
C PHE A 267 -13.57 3.08 -15.11
N GLU A 268 -14.77 2.55 -15.37
CA GLU A 268 -15.95 2.89 -14.57
C GLU A 268 -15.86 2.14 -13.22
N PRO A 269 -15.67 2.84 -12.09
CA PRO A 269 -15.30 2.21 -10.82
C PRO A 269 -16.39 1.31 -10.23
N ASN A 270 -17.66 1.68 -10.38
CA ASN A 270 -18.77 0.94 -9.78
C ASN A 270 -19.01 -0.38 -10.53
N LEU A 271 -18.95 -0.33 -11.85
CA LEU A 271 -19.04 -1.46 -12.77
C LEU A 271 -17.87 -2.40 -12.54
N LEU A 272 -16.65 -1.88 -12.43
CA LEU A 272 -15.46 -2.68 -12.15
C LEU A 272 -15.58 -3.38 -10.80
N ALA A 273 -15.97 -2.66 -9.75
CA ALA A 273 -16.20 -3.24 -8.43
C ALA A 273 -17.23 -4.37 -8.49
N ARG A 274 -18.43 -4.11 -9.05
CA ARG A 274 -19.51 -5.09 -9.21
C ARG A 274 -19.05 -6.35 -9.96
N LEU A 275 -18.35 -6.17 -11.09
CA LEU A 275 -17.84 -7.30 -11.86
C LEU A 275 -16.77 -8.10 -11.10
N LEU A 276 -15.89 -7.45 -10.34
CA LEU A 276 -14.90 -8.14 -9.52
C LEU A 276 -15.55 -8.92 -8.38
N PHE A 277 -16.55 -8.34 -7.69
CA PHE A 277 -17.32 -9.06 -6.67
C PHE A 277 -18.05 -10.26 -7.25
N PHE A 278 -18.67 -10.09 -8.42
CA PHE A 278 -19.33 -11.19 -9.12
C PHE A 278 -18.34 -12.34 -9.42
N ILE A 279 -17.15 -12.01 -9.93
CA ILE A 279 -16.12 -13.01 -10.24
C ILE A 279 -15.63 -13.73 -9.00
N LEU A 280 -15.39 -13.00 -7.92
CA LEU A 280 -14.88 -13.55 -6.66
C LEU A 280 -15.95 -14.31 -5.86
N SER A 281 -17.23 -14.08 -6.15
CA SER A 281 -18.34 -14.86 -5.61
C SER A 281 -18.45 -16.27 -6.19
N GLN A 282 -17.63 -16.65 -7.18
CA GLN A 282 -17.74 -17.97 -7.79
C GLN A 282 -17.08 -19.06 -6.93
N PRO A 283 -17.77 -20.17 -6.65
CA PRO A 283 -17.14 -21.39 -6.19
C PRO A 283 -16.56 -22.17 -7.36
N ILE A 284 -15.44 -22.84 -7.09
CA ILE A 284 -14.63 -23.55 -8.09
C ILE A 284 -15.29 -24.87 -8.54
N SER A 285 -16.41 -25.33 -7.95
CA SER A 285 -16.95 -26.67 -8.27
C SER A 285 -18.45 -26.95 -8.11
N ASP A 286 -19.28 -26.13 -7.45
CA ASP A 286 -20.69 -26.50 -7.16
C ASP A 286 -21.73 -25.41 -7.47
N ASN A 287 -22.77 -25.78 -8.23
CA ASN A 287 -23.89 -24.91 -8.58
C ASN A 287 -24.69 -24.43 -7.36
N GLN A 288 -24.73 -25.19 -6.26
CA GLN A 288 -25.44 -24.77 -5.04
C GLN A 288 -24.68 -23.69 -4.25
N ILE A 289 -23.36 -23.82 -4.17
CA ILE A 289 -22.50 -22.81 -3.53
C ILE A 289 -22.52 -21.50 -4.36
N LEU A 290 -22.64 -21.59 -5.69
CA LEU A 290 -22.76 -20.41 -6.55
C LEU A 290 -24.03 -19.62 -6.23
N LYS A 291 -25.13 -20.32 -5.93
CA LYS A 291 -26.40 -19.70 -5.55
C LYS A 291 -26.28 -18.95 -4.22
N GLU A 292 -25.73 -19.60 -3.20
CA GLU A 292 -25.53 -19.02 -1.88
C GLU A 292 -24.59 -17.80 -1.92
N ASN A 293 -23.52 -17.85 -2.72
CA ASN A 293 -22.60 -16.72 -2.89
C ASN A 293 -23.23 -15.55 -3.65
N ILE A 294 -24.02 -15.81 -4.69
CA ILE A 294 -24.75 -14.76 -5.43
C ILE A 294 -25.80 -14.10 -4.53
N GLU A 295 -26.55 -14.89 -3.76
CA GLU A 295 -27.52 -14.35 -2.79
C GLU A 295 -26.83 -13.51 -1.70
N THR A 296 -25.70 -13.98 -1.17
CA THR A 296 -24.85 -13.24 -0.22
C THR A 296 -24.39 -11.91 -0.80
N LEU A 297 -23.94 -11.91 -2.06
CA LEU A 297 -23.50 -10.73 -2.79
C LEU A 297 -24.62 -9.69 -2.96
N ILE A 298 -25.83 -10.15 -3.30
CA ILE A 298 -27.01 -9.28 -3.47
C ILE A 298 -27.48 -8.67 -2.15
N ILE A 299 -27.41 -9.45 -1.06
CA ILE A 299 -27.86 -9.04 0.28
C ILE A 299 -26.83 -8.11 0.96
N ASN A 300 -25.53 -8.36 0.78
CA ASN A 300 -24.47 -7.65 1.49
C ASN A 300 -24.02 -6.37 0.79
N LEU A 301 -23.96 -6.32 -0.55
CA LEU A 301 -23.47 -5.14 -1.30
C LEU A 301 -24.53 -4.05 -1.50
N LYS A 302 -25.30 -3.75 -0.46
CA LYS A 302 -26.37 -2.73 -0.49
C LYS A 302 -25.86 -1.31 -0.75
N SER A 303 -24.55 -1.03 -0.62
CA SER A 303 -24.01 0.33 -0.66
C SER A 303 -23.24 0.71 -1.92
N PHE A 304 -22.97 -0.23 -2.84
CA PHE A 304 -22.57 0.10 -4.21
C PHE A 304 -23.71 0.73 -5.04
N GLU A 305 -24.87 0.95 -4.44
CA GLU A 305 -25.94 1.79 -4.97
C GLU A 305 -25.62 3.29 -4.80
N LEU A 306 -25.87 4.05 -5.86
CA LEU A 306 -26.21 5.48 -5.81
C LEU A 306 -25.11 6.49 -5.47
N THR A 307 -23.91 6.29 -6.00
CA THR A 307 -23.14 7.44 -6.51
C THR A 307 -22.67 7.11 -7.91
N GLN A 308 -23.60 7.27 -8.86
CA GLN A 308 -23.22 7.79 -10.18
C GLN A 308 -22.30 8.98 -9.93
N PHE A 309 -21.36 9.23 -10.84
CA PHE A 309 -20.66 10.51 -10.88
C PHE A 309 -21.68 11.64 -10.67
N ASN A 310 -21.80 12.17 -9.44
CA ASN A 310 -22.42 13.45 -9.15
C ASN A 310 -21.42 14.51 -9.59
N ILE A 311 -21.00 14.44 -10.86
CA ILE A 311 -20.61 15.64 -11.56
C ILE A 311 -21.97 16.29 -11.82
N ASP A 312 -22.13 17.56 -11.42
CA ASP A 312 -23.35 18.33 -11.60
C ASP A 312 -23.72 18.43 -13.10
N GLU A 313 -24.25 17.35 -13.68
CA GLU A 313 -24.84 17.35 -15.02
C GLU A 313 -25.98 18.35 -15.04
N LYS A 314 -26.73 18.50 -13.94
CA LYS A 314 -27.85 19.44 -13.87
C LYS A 314 -27.45 20.90 -14.10
N ASN A 315 -26.23 21.33 -13.71
CA ASN A 315 -25.78 22.72 -13.79
C ASN A 315 -24.66 22.98 -14.82
N SER A 316 -24.27 21.97 -15.61
CA SER A 316 -23.16 22.09 -16.57
C SER A 316 -23.65 22.37 -17.99
N SER A 317 -22.79 23.01 -18.79
CA SER A 317 -23.07 23.31 -20.20
C SER A 317 -23.23 22.03 -21.02
N GLN A 318 -23.94 22.11 -22.15
CA GLN A 318 -24.17 20.96 -23.02
C GLN A 318 -22.86 20.30 -23.50
N THR A 319 -21.81 21.09 -23.72
CA THR A 319 -20.47 20.61 -24.08
C THR A 319 -19.86 19.75 -22.97
N VAL A 320 -19.99 20.20 -21.72
CA VAL A 320 -19.48 19.46 -20.55
C VAL A 320 -20.30 18.17 -20.33
N LYS A 321 -21.62 18.22 -20.51
CA LYS A 321 -22.49 17.02 -20.48
C LYS A 321 -22.07 15.97 -21.51
N ASN A 322 -21.82 16.39 -22.75
CA ASN A 322 -21.39 15.48 -23.81
C ASN A 322 -20.02 14.86 -23.48
N GLN A 323 -19.07 15.66 -22.99
CA GLN A 323 -17.75 15.17 -22.57
C GLN A 323 -17.85 14.16 -21.41
N ILE A 324 -18.71 14.40 -20.42
CA ILE A 324 -18.95 13.47 -19.31
C ILE A 324 -19.54 12.16 -19.83
N ARG A 325 -20.52 12.23 -20.73
CA ARG A 325 -21.15 11.06 -21.33
C ARG A 325 -20.17 10.24 -22.16
N ASP A 326 -19.34 10.89 -22.97
CA ASP A 326 -18.33 10.23 -23.79
C ASP A 326 -17.28 9.54 -22.91
N TYR A 327 -16.80 10.23 -21.87
CA TYR A 327 -15.88 9.63 -20.88
C TYR A 327 -16.51 8.42 -20.18
N LYS A 328 -17.79 8.50 -19.81
CA LYS A 328 -18.51 7.39 -19.18
C LYS A 328 -18.62 6.19 -20.13
N ASN A 329 -19.00 6.42 -21.39
CA ASN A 329 -19.10 5.36 -22.38
C ASN A 329 -17.74 4.68 -22.64
N ILE A 330 -16.66 5.47 -22.74
CA ILE A 330 -15.29 4.95 -22.90
C ILE A 330 -14.88 4.13 -21.68
N SER A 331 -15.11 4.64 -20.48
CA SER A 331 -14.70 3.96 -19.24
C SER A 331 -15.50 2.69 -18.98
N GLU A 332 -16.79 2.65 -19.30
CA GLU A 332 -17.59 1.42 -19.28
C GLU A 332 -17.08 0.38 -20.29
N LYS A 333 -16.81 0.81 -21.53
CA LYS A 333 -16.27 -0.08 -22.57
C LYS A 333 -14.92 -0.67 -22.13
N ASN A 334 -14.02 0.16 -21.61
CA ASN A 334 -12.72 -0.28 -21.11
C ASN A 334 -12.87 -1.30 -19.96
N THR A 335 -13.80 -1.06 -19.04
CA THR A 335 -14.11 -2.02 -17.96
C THR A 335 -14.55 -3.36 -18.52
N TYR A 336 -15.52 -3.40 -19.44
CA TYR A 336 -15.97 -4.66 -20.02
C TYR A 336 -14.85 -5.40 -20.76
N GLU A 337 -14.09 -4.69 -21.59
CA GLU A 337 -12.97 -5.26 -22.33
C GLU A 337 -11.88 -5.84 -21.41
N PHE A 338 -11.56 -5.13 -20.33
CA PHE A 338 -10.59 -5.59 -19.35
C PHE A 338 -11.07 -6.84 -18.62
N MET A 339 -12.32 -6.86 -18.17
CA MET A 339 -12.86 -8.01 -17.44
C MET A 339 -12.94 -9.26 -18.32
N ARG A 340 -13.29 -9.12 -19.61
CA ARG A 340 -13.21 -10.23 -20.57
C ARG A 340 -11.78 -10.73 -20.79
N TYR A 341 -10.82 -9.80 -20.87
CA TYR A 341 -9.42 -10.15 -21.05
C TYR A 341 -8.87 -10.92 -19.84
N MET A 342 -9.19 -10.47 -18.62
CA MET A 342 -8.71 -11.09 -17.39
C MET A 342 -9.40 -12.41 -17.07
N PHE A 343 -10.69 -12.54 -17.38
CA PHE A 343 -11.50 -13.70 -17.02
C PHE A 343 -12.24 -14.29 -18.23
N PRO A 344 -11.52 -14.70 -19.30
CA PRO A 344 -12.13 -15.10 -20.57
C PRO A 344 -13.02 -16.34 -20.43
N ASN A 345 -12.72 -17.21 -19.46
CA ASN A 345 -13.52 -18.39 -19.20
C ASN A 345 -14.86 -18.07 -18.53
N LEU A 346 -14.93 -17.04 -17.69
CA LEU A 346 -16.14 -16.68 -16.95
C LEU A 346 -17.14 -15.93 -17.83
N PHE A 347 -16.63 -15.17 -18.80
CA PHE A 347 -17.44 -14.37 -19.70
C PHE A 347 -17.74 -15.07 -21.03
N LYS A 348 -17.74 -16.42 -21.04
CA LYS A 348 -18.23 -17.19 -22.19
C LYS A 348 -19.76 -17.04 -22.30
N PRO A 349 -20.33 -16.98 -23.53
CA PRO A 349 -21.77 -16.77 -23.73
C PRO A 349 -22.65 -17.75 -22.96
N ASP A 350 -22.32 -19.05 -22.99
CA ASP A 350 -23.12 -20.09 -22.35
C ASP A 350 -23.17 -19.93 -20.81
N ILE A 351 -22.03 -19.56 -20.21
CA ILE A 351 -21.92 -19.32 -18.77
C ILE A 351 -22.69 -18.06 -18.38
N LEU A 352 -22.50 -16.97 -19.13
CA LEU A 352 -23.22 -15.72 -18.86
C LEU A 352 -24.73 -15.89 -18.97
N ASN A 353 -25.20 -16.58 -20.01
CA ASN A 353 -26.62 -16.87 -20.20
C ASN A 353 -27.19 -17.71 -19.05
N SER A 354 -26.45 -18.73 -18.60
CA SER A 354 -26.83 -19.54 -17.44
C SER A 354 -26.98 -18.69 -16.18
N VAL A 355 -26.03 -17.80 -15.91
CA VAL A 355 -26.08 -16.91 -14.74
C VAL A 355 -27.21 -15.89 -14.85
N ILE A 356 -27.42 -15.28 -16.03
CA ILE A 356 -28.49 -14.31 -16.27
C ILE A 356 -29.86 -14.97 -16.02
N ASN A 357 -30.08 -16.19 -16.52
CA ASN A 357 -31.32 -16.92 -16.28
C ASN A 357 -31.54 -17.18 -14.79
N TYR A 358 -30.50 -17.58 -14.07
CA TYR A 358 -30.58 -17.74 -12.62
C TYR A 358 -30.93 -16.43 -11.90
N LEU A 359 -30.29 -15.32 -12.25
CA LEU A 359 -30.60 -14.01 -11.68
C LEU A 359 -32.04 -13.58 -11.97
N LYS A 360 -32.58 -13.88 -13.16
CA LYS A 360 -33.99 -13.62 -13.51
C LYS A 360 -34.95 -14.43 -12.64
N GLU A 361 -34.64 -15.70 -12.36
CA GLU A 361 -35.41 -16.51 -11.41
C GLU A 361 -35.34 -15.93 -9.99
N LEU A 362 -34.15 -15.52 -9.56
CA LEU A 362 -33.91 -14.94 -8.24
C LEU A 362 -34.64 -13.61 -8.05
N LYS A 363 -34.63 -12.76 -9.08
CA LYS A 363 -35.35 -11.47 -9.12
C LYS A 363 -36.83 -11.64 -8.74
N ASN A 364 -37.46 -12.72 -9.22
CA ASN A 364 -38.86 -13.01 -8.91
C ASN A 364 -39.08 -13.38 -7.42
N ARG A 365 -38.10 -14.00 -6.76
CA ARG A 365 -38.18 -14.34 -5.33
C ARG A 365 -38.08 -13.12 -4.43
N TYR A 366 -37.29 -12.13 -4.83
CA TYR A 366 -37.04 -10.89 -4.08
C TYR A 366 -37.95 -9.71 -4.49
N GLN A 367 -39.06 -9.94 -5.19
CA GLN A 367 -40.00 -8.87 -5.61
C GLN A 367 -40.48 -7.97 -4.46
N LYS A 368 -40.54 -8.51 -3.23
CA LYS A 368 -40.97 -7.78 -2.03
C LYS A 368 -39.84 -7.08 -1.29
N GLU A 369 -38.60 -7.21 -1.75
CA GLU A 369 -37.40 -6.59 -1.16
C GLU A 369 -36.77 -5.63 -2.18
N PRO A 370 -37.17 -4.33 -2.19
CA PRO A 370 -36.78 -3.40 -3.25
C PRO A 370 -35.27 -3.33 -3.50
N ALA A 371 -34.45 -3.24 -2.44
CA ALA A 371 -33.00 -3.13 -2.56
C ALA A 371 -32.36 -4.37 -3.21
N ALA A 372 -32.76 -5.58 -2.80
CA ALA A 372 -32.28 -6.82 -3.40
C ALA A 372 -32.72 -6.93 -4.87
N TYR A 373 -33.97 -6.55 -5.16
CA TYR A 373 -34.51 -6.54 -6.52
C TYR A 373 -33.71 -5.62 -7.46
N TYR A 374 -33.43 -4.38 -7.06
CA TYR A 374 -32.66 -3.43 -7.86
C TYR A 374 -31.22 -3.89 -8.10
N ASN A 375 -30.57 -4.46 -7.07
CA ASN A 375 -29.24 -5.04 -7.20
C ASN A 375 -29.22 -6.18 -8.23
N ILE A 376 -30.17 -7.12 -8.15
CA ILE A 376 -30.29 -8.23 -9.10
C ILE A 376 -30.50 -7.70 -10.52
N GLU A 377 -31.43 -6.76 -10.71
CA GLU A 377 -31.70 -6.15 -12.01
C GLU A 377 -30.46 -5.45 -12.58
N SER A 378 -29.69 -4.76 -11.76
CA SER A 378 -28.45 -4.14 -12.19
C SER A 378 -27.41 -5.18 -12.64
N TYR A 379 -27.25 -6.29 -11.93
CA TYR A 379 -26.34 -7.37 -12.36
C TYR A 379 -26.79 -8.01 -13.67
N ILE A 380 -28.09 -8.25 -13.85
CA ILE A 380 -28.65 -8.74 -15.12
C ILE A 380 -28.24 -7.80 -16.26
N ASN A 381 -28.51 -6.50 -16.12
CA ASN A 381 -28.17 -5.51 -17.15
C ASN A 381 -26.67 -5.47 -17.45
N ILE A 382 -25.82 -5.55 -16.42
CA ILE A 382 -24.35 -5.57 -16.59
C ILE A 382 -23.93 -6.80 -17.40
N LEU A 383 -24.43 -7.99 -17.04
CA LEU A 383 -24.05 -9.25 -17.69
C LEU A 383 -24.62 -9.36 -19.11
N GLU A 384 -25.84 -8.88 -19.35
CA GLU A 384 -26.43 -8.81 -20.70
C GLU A 384 -25.59 -7.89 -21.61
N ASN A 385 -25.17 -6.72 -21.11
CA ASN A 385 -24.23 -5.86 -21.85
C ASN A 385 -22.91 -6.56 -22.18
N MET A 386 -22.42 -7.45 -21.30
CA MET A 386 -21.25 -8.29 -21.56
C MET A 386 -21.51 -9.41 -22.57
N THR A 387 -22.76 -9.74 -22.91
CA THR A 387 -23.07 -10.66 -24.01
C THR A 387 -23.20 -9.95 -25.36
N GLU A 388 -23.72 -8.72 -25.37
CA GLU A 388 -24.06 -7.99 -26.61
C GLU A 388 -22.89 -7.20 -27.21
N LYS A 389 -22.06 -6.55 -26.39
CA LYS A 389 -20.99 -5.66 -26.86
C LYS A 389 -19.74 -6.46 -27.26
N LYS A 390 -19.71 -7.15 -28.39
CA LYS A 390 -18.51 -7.90 -28.84
C LYS A 390 -17.29 -7.00 -29.00
#